data_AF-A0A074LJ08-F1
#
_entry.id   AF-A0A074LJ08-F1
#
_cell.length_a   1.000
_cell.length_b   1.000
_cell.length_c   1.000
_cell.angle_alpha   90.00
_cell.angle_beta   90.00
_cell.angle_gamma   90.00
#
_symmetry.space_group_name_H-M   'P 1'
#
loop_
_entity.id
_entity.type
_entity.pdbx_description
1 polymer ?
#
loop_
_entity_poly.entity_id
_entity_poly.type
_entity_poly.pdbx_seq_one_letter_code
_entity_poly.pdbx_strand_id
1 'polypeptide(L)'
;MGNLIESKDNAQYLRLLIKKISKGRLSAEESKDFADLKNRIDADSHIERELTEEWGKAENYYLSDRLLSNPIKVQSYNMMQPKHYLINLTGRIISAFL
;
A
#
# COMPACT_ATOMS: atom_id res chain seq x y z
N MET A 1 -20.94 18.32 2.36
CA MET A 1 -19.63 18.74 1.81
C MET A 1 -18.56 18.29 2.79
N GLY A 2 -18.18 17.01 2.76
CA GLY A 2 -16.97 16.54 3.45
C GLY A 2 -15.77 17.21 2.78
N ASN A 3 -14.87 17.79 3.57
CA ASN A 3 -13.95 18.83 3.13
C ASN A 3 -12.96 18.29 2.08
N LEU A 4 -12.85 18.97 0.94
CA LEU A 4 -11.87 18.68 -0.12
C LEU A 4 -10.41 18.60 0.40
N ILE A 5 -10.14 19.23 1.55
CA ILE A 5 -8.85 19.25 2.26
C ILE A 5 -8.55 17.89 2.91
N GLU A 6 -9.53 17.26 3.55
CA GLU A 6 -9.37 15.91 4.16
C GLU A 6 -9.03 14.87 3.08
N SER A 7 -9.63 14.98 1.90
CA SER A 7 -9.35 14.09 0.76
C SER A 7 -7.91 14.22 0.22
N LYS A 8 -7.37 15.44 0.16
CA LYS A 8 -5.98 15.68 -0.30
C LYS A 8 -4.96 15.18 0.72
N ASP A 9 -5.19 15.46 1.99
CA ASP A 9 -4.31 15.03 3.07
C ASP A 9 -4.29 13.50 3.20
N ASN A 10 -5.45 12.84 3.11
CA ASN A 10 -5.55 11.39 3.07
C ASN A 10 -4.81 10.79 1.87
N ALA A 11 -4.96 11.38 0.68
CA ALA A 11 -4.25 10.92 -0.52
C ALA A 11 -2.72 11.08 -0.39
N GLN A 12 -2.25 12.20 0.17
CA GLN A 12 -0.83 12.44 0.41
C GLN A 12 -0.26 11.47 1.45
N TYR A 13 -1.00 11.23 2.54
CA TYR A 13 -0.63 10.25 3.56
C TYR A 13 -0.45 8.85 2.97
N LEU A 14 -1.47 8.35 2.26
CA LEU A 14 -1.42 7.03 1.63
C LEU A 14 -0.28 6.92 0.61
N ARG A 15 -0.04 7.96 -0.20
CA ARG A 15 1.06 7.99 -1.16
C ARG A 15 2.43 7.85 -0.47
N LEU A 16 2.64 8.59 0.62
CA LEU A 16 3.90 8.55 1.38
C LEU A 16 4.05 7.21 2.12
N LEU A 17 2.97 6.67 2.68
CA LEU A 17 2.96 5.36 3.32
C LEU A 17 3.35 4.25 2.33
N ILE A 18 2.72 4.22 1.16
CA ILE A 18 3.06 3.27 0.08
C ILE A 18 4.53 3.43 -0.34
N LYS A 19 5.03 4.67 -0.46
CA LYS A 19 6.44 4.92 -0.80
C LYS A 19 7.38 4.37 0.28
N LYS A 20 7.06 4.61 1.56
CA LYS A 20 7.83 4.12 2.71
C LYS A 20 7.90 2.59 2.71
N ILE A 21 6.78 1.91 2.56
CA ILE A 21 6.71 0.44 2.57
C ILE A 21 7.40 -0.15 1.33
N SER A 22 7.19 0.42 0.14
CA SER A 22 7.75 -0.12 -1.12
C SER A 22 9.23 0.17 -1.36
N LYS A 23 9.77 1.29 -0.86
CA LYS A 23 11.17 1.71 -1.09
C LYS A 23 12.04 1.68 0.16
N GLY A 24 11.44 1.45 1.34
CA GLY A 24 12.12 1.44 2.64
C GLY A 24 12.61 2.81 3.13
N ARG A 25 12.35 3.91 2.39
CA ARG A 25 12.80 5.26 2.77
C ARG A 25 11.96 6.38 2.15
N LEU A 26 11.86 7.48 2.88
CA LEU A 26 11.36 8.78 2.46
C LEU A 26 12.52 9.80 2.43
N SER A 27 12.39 10.89 1.67
CA SER A 27 13.30 12.03 1.83
C SER A 27 13.12 12.70 3.20
N ALA A 28 14.02 13.61 3.58
CA ALA A 28 13.89 14.35 4.85
C ALA A 28 12.58 15.17 4.89
N GLU A 29 12.26 15.85 3.79
CA GLU A 29 11.02 16.62 3.63
C GLU A 29 9.78 15.71 3.68
N GLU A 30 9.80 14.61 2.92
CA GLU A 30 8.70 13.65 2.92
C GLU A 30 8.51 12.96 4.28
N SER A 31 9.58 12.75 5.05
CA SER A 31 9.50 12.17 6.39
C SER A 31 8.82 13.12 7.37
N LYS A 32 9.09 14.42 7.25
CA LYS A 32 8.42 15.46 8.04
C LYS A 32 6.94 15.51 7.70
N ASP A 33 6.62 15.63 6.41
CA ASP A 33 5.23 15.65 5.94
C ASP A 33 4.47 14.40 6.35
N PHE A 34 5.11 13.22 6.26
CA PHE A 34 4.53 11.96 6.68
C PHE A 34 4.22 11.94 8.18
N ALA A 35 5.11 12.43 9.03
CA ALA A 35 4.89 12.50 10.47
C ALA A 35 3.71 13.44 10.82
N ASP A 36 3.65 14.60 10.17
CA ASP A 36 2.57 15.57 10.36
C ASP A 36 1.22 15.01 9.88
N LEU A 37 1.20 14.32 8.74
CA LEU A 37 0.01 13.66 8.19
C LEU A 37 -0.44 12.48 9.06
N LYS A 38 0.49 11.63 9.49
CA LYS A 38 0.23 10.47 10.34
C LYS A 38 -0.45 10.89 11.64
N ASN A 39 0.04 11.93 12.32
CA ASN A 39 -0.58 12.38 13.57
C ASN A 39 -2.02 12.89 13.40
N ARG A 40 -2.38 13.39 12.22
CA ARG A 40 -3.73 13.91 11.94
C ARG A 40 -4.69 12.85 11.42
N ILE A 41 -4.19 11.85 10.69
CA ILE A 41 -5.00 10.89 9.93
C ILE A 41 -4.98 9.49 10.57
N ASP A 42 -3.84 9.08 11.10
CA ASP A 42 -3.54 7.71 11.55
C ASP A 42 -2.70 7.74 12.83
N ALA A 43 -3.20 8.45 13.84
CA ALA A 43 -2.46 8.72 15.08
C ALA A 43 -2.07 7.44 15.83
N ASP A 44 -2.94 6.42 15.79
CA ASP A 44 -2.73 5.09 16.36
C ASP A 44 -1.95 4.14 15.44
N SER A 45 -1.61 4.60 14.23
CA SER A 45 -0.88 3.82 13.20
C SER A 45 -1.63 2.57 12.74
N HIS A 46 -2.96 2.54 12.86
CA HIS A 46 -3.77 1.42 12.43
C HIS A 46 -3.65 1.19 10.91
N ILE A 47 -3.77 2.23 10.10
CA ILE A 47 -3.68 2.16 8.63
C ILE A 47 -2.27 1.75 8.21
N GLU A 48 -1.24 2.33 8.83
CA GLU A 48 0.16 1.97 8.59
C GLU A 48 0.41 0.48 8.86
N ARG A 49 -0.10 -0.06 9.98
CA ARG A 49 0.05 -1.47 10.32
C ARG A 49 -0.65 -2.38 9.31
N GLU A 50 -1.92 -2.13 9.03
CA GLU A 50 -2.69 -2.97 8.09
C GLU A 50 -2.05 -2.99 6.70
N LEU A 51 -1.65 -1.81 6.18
CA LEU A 51 -1.05 -1.74 4.86
C LEU A 51 0.32 -2.43 4.81
N THR A 52 1.10 -2.35 5.87
CA THR A 52 2.40 -3.04 5.98
C THR A 52 2.21 -4.56 6.03
N GLU A 53 1.24 -5.05 6.82
CA GLU A 53 0.92 -6.47 6.93
C GLU A 53 0.44 -7.04 5.59
N GLU A 54 -0.50 -6.36 4.92
CA GLU A 54 -1.00 -6.80 3.61
C GLU A 54 0.07 -6.75 2.53
N TRP A 55 0.96 -5.75 2.56
CA TRP A 55 2.10 -5.69 1.66
C TRP A 55 3.04 -6.88 1.86
N GLY A 56 3.36 -7.22 3.11
CA GLY A 56 4.20 -8.37 3.45
C GLY A 56 3.57 -9.70 3.04
N LYS A 57 2.24 -9.87 3.20
CA LYS A 57 1.52 -11.04 2.68
C LYS A 57 1.65 -11.13 1.16
N ALA A 58 1.39 -10.04 0.44
CA ALA A 58 1.49 -10.01 -1.03
C ALA A 58 2.91 -10.33 -1.53
N GLU A 59 3.93 -9.81 -0.85
CA GLU A 59 5.35 -10.12 -1.15
C GLU A 59 5.66 -11.61 -0.92
N ASN A 60 5.22 -12.17 0.21
CA ASN A 60 5.40 -13.59 0.52
C ASN A 60 4.68 -14.50 -0.48
N TYR A 61 3.46 -14.14 -0.92
CA TYR A 61 2.76 -14.88 -1.97
C TYR A 61 3.55 -14.85 -3.28
N TYR A 62 4.04 -13.68 -3.71
CA TYR A 62 4.84 -13.56 -4.93
C TYR A 62 6.13 -14.38 -4.89
N LEU A 63 6.84 -14.35 -3.75
CA LEU A 63 8.07 -15.13 -3.56
C LEU A 63 7.78 -16.64 -3.52
N SER A 64 6.73 -17.05 -2.82
CA SER A 64 6.32 -18.46 -2.72
C SER A 64 5.89 -19.02 -4.08
N ASP A 65 5.14 -18.25 -4.87
CA ASP A 65 4.71 -18.64 -6.21
C ASP A 65 5.90 -18.83 -7.15
N ARG A 66 6.92 -17.96 -7.07
CA ARG A 66 8.17 -18.09 -7.86
C ARG A 66 9.09 -19.20 -7.39
N LEU A 67 9.10 -19.53 -6.10
CA LEU A 67 9.88 -20.65 -5.55
C LEU A 67 9.24 -22.01 -5.87
N LEU A 68 7.92 -22.06 -6.01
CA LEU A 68 7.17 -23.27 -6.40
C LEU A 68 7.09 -23.47 -7.92
N SER A 69 7.43 -22.47 -8.74
CA SER A 69 7.38 -22.54 -10.20
C SER A 69 8.77 -22.70 -10.85
N ASN A 70 9.31 -23.92 -10.82
CA ASN A 70 10.16 -24.47 -11.90
C ASN A 70 9.24 -25.16 -12.95
N PRO A 71 9.62 -25.23 -14.24
CA PRO A 71 8.71 -25.00 -15.36
C PRO A 71 7.86 -26.22 -15.71
N ILE A 72 6.74 -26.41 -15.03
CA ILE A 72 5.69 -27.31 -15.50
C ILE A 72 4.41 -26.50 -15.64
N LYS A 73 4.24 -25.96 -16.85
CA LYS A 73 2.96 -25.54 -17.45
C LYS A 73 1.96 -24.94 -16.45
N VAL A 74 2.20 -23.71 -16.01
CA VAL A 74 1.10 -22.88 -15.54
C VAL A 74 0.33 -22.43 -16.78
N GLN A 75 -0.71 -23.19 -17.14
CA GLN A 75 -1.75 -22.70 -18.03
C GLN A 75 -2.29 -21.40 -17.44
N SER A 76 -1.94 -20.29 -18.07
CA SER A 76 -2.85 -19.19 -18.38
C SER A 76 -3.85 -18.79 -17.30
N TYR A 77 -3.43 -18.59 -16.05
CA TYR A 77 -4.16 -17.69 -15.17
C TYR A 77 -3.45 -16.34 -15.24
N ASN A 78 -4.18 -15.37 -15.82
CA ASN A 78 -3.79 -13.98 -15.98
C ASN A 78 -2.87 -13.53 -14.85
N MET A 79 -1.58 -13.38 -15.17
CA MET A 79 -0.60 -12.77 -14.30
C MET A 79 -1.05 -11.33 -14.05
N MET A 80 -1.89 -11.13 -13.03
CA MET A 80 -2.11 -9.83 -12.42
C MET A 80 -0.76 -9.46 -11.83
N GLN A 81 0.00 -8.68 -12.61
CA GLN A 81 1.25 -8.08 -12.18
C GLN A 81 1.05 -7.50 -10.77
N PRO A 82 2.02 -7.58 -9.86
CA PRO A 82 1.89 -7.10 -8.47
C PRO A 82 1.28 -5.69 -8.33
N LYS A 83 1.49 -4.86 -9.35
CA LYS A 83 0.88 -3.53 -9.55
C LYS A 83 -0.66 -3.56 -9.55
N HIS A 84 -1.29 -4.53 -10.19
CA HIS A 84 -2.75 -4.68 -10.23
C HIS A 84 -3.34 -5.12 -8.89
N TYR A 85 -2.63 -5.96 -8.13
CA TYR A 85 -3.07 -6.35 -6.78
C TYR A 85 -3.01 -5.16 -5.82
N LEU A 86 -1.94 -4.35 -5.90
CA LEU A 86 -1.81 -3.12 -5.13
C LEU A 86 -2.84 -2.05 -5.51
N ILE A 87 -3.22 -1.94 -6.78
CA ILE A 87 -4.30 -1.05 -7.22
C ILE A 87 -5.66 -1.55 -6.68
N ASN A 88 -5.90 -2.86 -6.66
CA ASN A 88 -7.13 -3.43 -6.10
C ASN A 88 -7.19 -3.29 -4.57
N LEU A 89 -6.06 -3.46 -3.88
CA LEU A 89 -5.98 -3.31 -2.42
C LEU A 89 -6.12 -1.83 -2.02
N THR A 90 -5.44 -0.93 -2.72
CA THR A 90 -5.62 0.52 -2.50
C THR A 90 -7.04 0.97 -2.86
N GLY A 91 -7.66 0.44 -3.92
CA GLY A 91 -9.06 0.70 -4.26
C GLY A 91 -10.05 0.19 -3.19
N ARG A 92 -9.81 -0.99 -2.61
CA ARG A 92 -10.67 -1.55 -1.54
C ARG A 92 -10.50 -0.83 -0.22
N ILE A 93 -9.28 -0.45 0.15
CA ILE A 93 -9.01 0.35 1.35
C ILE A 93 -9.64 1.74 1.17
N ILE A 94 -9.42 2.43 0.05
CA ILE A 94 -10.02 3.76 -0.22
C ILE A 94 -11.56 3.70 -0.22
N SER A 95 -12.17 2.63 -0.75
CA SER A 95 -13.64 2.46 -0.74
C SER A 95 -14.22 2.14 0.64
N ALA A 96 -13.42 1.73 1.61
CA ALA A 96 -13.86 1.50 2.98
C ALA A 96 -13.88 2.81 3.82
N PHE A 97 -13.26 3.88 3.31
CA PHE A 97 -13.14 5.18 3.98
C PHE A 97 -13.87 6.33 3.24
N LEU A 98 -14.62 6.04 2.17
CA LEU A 98 -15.53 6.96 1.46
C LEU A 98 -16.99 6.59 1.73
#